data_AF-A0A7V4Z094-F1
#
_entry.id   AF-A0A7V4Z094-F1
#
_cell.length_a   1.000
_cell.length_b   1.000
_cell.length_c   1.000
_cell.angle_alpha   90.00
_cell.angle_beta   90.00
_cell.angle_gamma   90.00
#
_symmetry.space_group_name_H-M   'P 1'
#
loop_
_entity.id
_entity.type
_entity.pdbx_description
1 polymer ?
#
loop_
_entity_poly.entity_id
_entity_poly.type
_entity_poly.pdbx_seq_one_letter_code
_entity_poly.pdbx_strand_id
1 'polypeptide(L)'
;MNYKNILTAFVLLFGSLALPAQSLLLKQANDAMRELDYMTAIVLYQQVLEKENNPEATVNIAECYRKINDKENAEFWYNKVVQLPNAKPIHKLYYGMMLQANGKCDIAKAWLNQYVKDA
;
A
#
# COMPACT_ATOMS: atom_id res chain seq x y z
N MET A 1 -3.14 -22.96 51.89
CA MET A 1 -2.65 -22.25 50.69
C MET A 1 -3.24 -22.91 49.46
N ASN A 2 -4.19 -22.24 48.80
CA ASN A 2 -4.93 -22.79 47.66
C ASN A 2 -4.08 -22.73 46.38
N TYR A 3 -3.58 -23.89 45.96
CA TYR A 3 -2.81 -24.09 44.71
C TYR A 3 -3.63 -23.82 43.43
N LYS A 4 -4.96 -23.71 43.56
CA LYS A 4 -5.89 -23.39 42.46
C LYS A 4 -5.61 -22.05 41.77
N ASN A 5 -4.92 -21.11 42.42
CA ASN A 5 -4.60 -19.80 41.85
C ASN A 5 -3.17 -19.72 41.29
N ILE A 6 -2.37 -20.78 41.42
CA ILE A 6 -1.01 -20.85 40.85
C ILE A 6 -1.05 -21.46 39.44
N LEU A 7 -2.07 -22.26 39.12
CA LEU A 7 -2.24 -22.86 37.78
C LEU A 7 -2.81 -21.87 36.74
N THR A 8 -3.43 -20.77 37.15
CA THR A 8 -3.98 -19.74 36.25
C THR A 8 -2.96 -18.68 35.83
N ALA A 9 -1.70 -18.79 36.27
CA ALA A 9 -0.67 -17.77 36.01
C ALA A 9 0.32 -18.13 34.88
N PHE A 10 0.17 -19.28 34.20
CA PHE A 10 1.19 -19.77 33.25
C PHE A 10 0.75 -19.85 31.77
N VAL A 11 -0.46 -19.40 31.43
CA VAL A 11 -1.02 -19.55 30.06
C VAL A 11 -0.98 -18.26 29.23
N LEU A 12 -0.52 -17.13 29.76
CA LEU A 12 -0.58 -15.83 29.07
C LEU A 12 0.76 -15.31 28.51
N LEU A 13 1.77 -16.17 28.34
CA LEU A 13 3.10 -15.74 27.82
C LEU A 13 3.49 -16.30 26.44
N PHE A 14 2.52 -16.78 25.66
CA PHE A 14 2.72 -17.18 24.26
C PHE A 14 1.87 -16.34 23.28
N GLY A 15 1.71 -15.06 23.60
CA GLY A 15 1.35 -14.06 22.59
C GLY A 15 2.51 -13.94 21.61
N SER A 16 2.50 -14.78 20.58
CA SER A 16 3.40 -14.71 19.45
C SER A 16 3.28 -13.33 18.82
N LEU A 17 4.20 -12.44 19.19
CA LEU A 17 4.55 -11.30 18.36
C LEU A 17 5.15 -11.89 17.09
N ALA A 18 4.28 -12.26 16.14
CA ALA A 18 4.67 -12.44 14.76
C ALA A 18 5.14 -11.07 14.29
N LEU A 19 6.43 -10.79 14.48
CA LEU A 19 7.06 -9.66 13.81
C LEU A 19 6.77 -9.84 12.33
N PRO A 20 6.23 -8.81 11.63
CA PRO A 20 6.10 -8.91 10.20
C PRO A 20 7.51 -9.14 9.65
N ALA A 21 7.74 -10.32 9.08
CA ALA A 21 8.98 -10.63 8.39
C ALA A 21 8.97 -9.80 7.10
N GLN A 22 9.29 -8.51 7.21
CA GLN A 22 9.38 -7.62 6.06
C GLN A 22 10.48 -8.19 5.16
N SER A 23 10.14 -8.55 3.93
CA SER A 23 11.11 -9.17 3.03
C SER A 23 12.26 -8.20 2.77
N LEU A 24 13.50 -8.72 2.67
CA LEU A 24 14.67 -7.92 2.32
C LEU A 24 14.43 -7.11 1.04
N LEU A 25 13.67 -7.71 0.11
CA LEU A 25 13.29 -7.10 -1.16
C LEU A 25 12.36 -5.89 -0.98
N LEU A 26 11.35 -5.98 -0.12
CA LEU A 26 10.49 -4.84 0.21
C LEU A 26 11.28 -3.72 0.87
N LYS A 27 12.22 -4.06 1.75
CA LYS A 27 13.12 -3.07 2.35
C LYS A 27 13.94 -2.35 1.27
N GLN A 28 14.55 -3.09 0.35
CA GLN A 28 15.32 -2.49 -0.76
C GLN A 28 14.45 -1.60 -1.66
N ALA A 29 13.21 -2.02 -1.96
CA ALA A 29 12.27 -1.21 -2.72
C ALA A 29 11.93 0.12 -2.01
N ASN A 30 11.67 0.04 -0.70
CA ASN A 30 11.42 1.20 0.15
C ASN A 30 12.65 2.12 0.26
N ASP A 31 13.86 1.56 0.28
CA ASP A 31 15.11 2.32 0.29
C ASP A 31 15.26 3.12 -1.01
N ALA A 32 15.09 2.48 -2.17
CA ALA A 32 15.11 3.14 -3.48
C ALA A 32 14.04 4.25 -3.59
N MET A 33 12.82 3.99 -3.09
CA MET A 33 11.74 4.98 -3.04
C MET A 33 12.12 6.21 -2.20
N ARG A 34 12.77 6.02 -1.04
CA ARG A 34 13.24 7.12 -0.16
C ARG A 34 14.37 7.91 -0.79
N GLU A 35 15.22 7.26 -1.58
CA GLU A 35 16.30 7.86 -2.36
C GLU A 35 15.81 8.53 -3.65
N LEU A 36 14.49 8.50 -3.92
CA LEU A 36 13.83 9.03 -5.12
C LEU A 36 14.24 8.30 -6.41
N ASP A 37 14.89 7.14 -6.31
CA ASP A 37 15.15 6.25 -7.42
C ASP A 37 13.88 5.42 -7.72
N TYR A 38 12.89 6.10 -8.29
CA TYR A 38 11.59 5.52 -8.55
C TYR A 38 11.64 4.39 -9.59
N MET A 39 12.59 4.42 -10.53
CA MET A 39 12.73 3.37 -11.53
C MET A 39 13.19 2.06 -10.89
N THR A 40 14.22 2.12 -10.03
CA THR A 40 14.66 0.96 -9.26
C THR A 40 13.59 0.49 -8.29
N ALA A 41 12.90 1.41 -7.61
CA ALA A 41 11.82 1.08 -6.70
C ALA A 41 10.68 0.33 -7.41
N ILE A 42 10.28 0.75 -8.62
CA ILE A 42 9.26 0.04 -9.42
C ILE A 42 9.65 -1.41 -9.66
N VAL A 43 10.87 -1.66 -10.14
CA VAL A 43 11.36 -3.03 -10.43
C VAL A 43 11.32 -3.89 -9.17
N LEU A 44 11.77 -3.34 -8.03
CA LEU A 44 11.79 -4.09 -6.78
C LEU A 44 10.38 -4.33 -6.22
N TYR A 45 9.48 -3.35 -6.28
CA TYR A 45 8.09 -3.53 -5.87
C TYR A 45 7.34 -4.55 -6.75
N GLN A 46 7.62 -4.60 -8.06
CA GLN A 46 7.08 -5.65 -8.94
C GLN A 46 7.50 -7.03 -8.44
N GLN A 47 8.78 -7.24 -8.14
CA GLN A 47 9.27 -8.52 -7.63
C GLN A 47 8.70 -8.86 -6.23
N VAL A 48 8.38 -7.87 -5.40
CA VAL A 48 7.64 -8.10 -4.14
C VAL A 48 6.24 -8.62 -4.44
N LEU A 49 5.53 -7.94 -5.35
CA LEU A 49 4.14 -8.23 -5.69
C LEU A 49 3.96 -9.52 -6.51
N GLU A 50 5.01 -10.00 -7.16
CA GLU A 50 5.06 -11.34 -7.76
C GLU A 50 5.07 -12.46 -6.71
N LYS A 51 5.62 -12.20 -5.52
CA LYS A 51 5.79 -13.20 -4.46
C LYS A 51 4.64 -13.22 -3.47
N GLU A 52 4.09 -12.06 -3.15
CA GLU A 52 3.02 -11.94 -2.18
C GLU A 52 2.12 -10.73 -2.46
N ASN A 53 0.87 -10.83 -2.03
CA ASN A 53 -0.02 -9.68 -2.03
C ASN A 53 0.37 -8.74 -0.88
N ASN A 54 1.01 -7.63 -1.21
CA ASN A 54 1.52 -6.67 -0.23
C ASN A 54 0.87 -5.28 -0.44
N PRO A 55 -0.02 -4.84 0.49
CA PRO A 55 -0.70 -3.54 0.37
C PRO A 55 0.25 -2.34 0.35
N GLU A 56 1.35 -2.38 1.10
CA GLU A 56 2.35 -1.31 1.13
C GLU A 56 3.05 -1.19 -0.23
N ALA A 57 3.53 -2.31 -0.78
CA ALA A 57 4.15 -2.34 -2.10
C ALA A 57 3.17 -1.87 -3.19
N THR A 58 1.89 -2.22 -3.10
CA THR A 58 0.84 -1.79 -4.03
C THR A 58 0.64 -0.28 -4.02
N VAL A 59 0.66 0.35 -2.84
CA VAL A 59 0.60 1.81 -2.70
C VAL A 59 1.86 2.46 -3.25
N ASN A 60 3.03 1.97 -2.86
CA ASN A 60 4.29 2.62 -3.18
C ASN A 60 4.64 2.50 -4.67
N ILE A 61 4.32 1.38 -5.33
CA ILE A 61 4.51 1.27 -6.77
C ILE A 61 3.60 2.24 -7.55
N ALA A 62 2.36 2.46 -7.09
CA ALA A 62 1.46 3.46 -7.68
C ALA A 62 2.04 4.88 -7.56
N GLU A 63 2.59 5.21 -6.38
CA GLU A 63 3.28 6.49 -6.16
C GLU A 63 4.52 6.62 -7.05
N CYS A 64 5.33 5.57 -7.23
CA CYS A 64 6.50 5.62 -8.10
C CYS A 64 6.11 5.97 -9.53
N TYR A 65 5.13 5.26 -10.11
CA TYR A 65 4.64 5.55 -11.46
C TYR A 65 4.09 6.98 -11.58
N ARG A 66 3.37 7.48 -10.56
CA ARG A 66 2.91 8.86 -10.51
C ARG A 66 4.06 9.87 -10.50
N LYS A 67 5.13 9.58 -9.74
CA LYS A 67 6.30 10.45 -9.59
C LYS A 67 7.13 10.56 -10.86
N ILE A 68 7.17 9.51 -11.69
CA ILE A 68 7.80 9.54 -13.01
C ILE A 68 6.86 9.99 -14.13
N ASN A 69 5.63 10.40 -13.78
CA ASN A 69 4.59 10.85 -14.71
C ASN A 69 4.14 9.77 -15.72
N ASP A 70 4.30 8.50 -15.38
CA ASP A 70 3.72 7.37 -16.10
C ASP A 70 2.27 7.18 -15.66
N LYS A 71 1.39 7.96 -16.28
CA LYS A 71 -0.02 8.05 -15.91
C LYS A 71 -0.78 6.76 -16.18
N GLU A 72 -0.40 6.00 -17.20
CA GLU A 72 -1.07 4.75 -17.57
C GLU A 72 -0.86 3.69 -16.49
N ASN A 73 0.40 3.46 -16.11
CA ASN A 73 0.71 2.52 -15.04
C ASN A 73 0.25 3.03 -13.67
N ALA A 74 0.37 4.33 -13.40
CA ALA A 74 -0.13 4.92 -12.16
C ALA A 74 -1.65 4.70 -12.03
N GLU A 75 -2.43 4.93 -13.09
CA GLU A 75 -3.88 4.65 -13.10
C GLU A 75 -4.16 3.19 -12.76
N PHE A 76 -3.48 2.26 -13.44
CA PHE A 76 -3.65 0.83 -13.20
C PHE A 76 -3.40 0.45 -11.73
N TRP A 77 -2.32 0.95 -11.14
CA TRP A 77 -1.97 0.64 -9.75
C TRP A 77 -2.87 1.35 -8.76
N TYR A 78 -3.23 2.62 -8.98
CA TYR A 78 -4.17 3.32 -8.11
C TYR A 78 -5.56 2.70 -8.11
N ASN A 79 -6.01 2.11 -9.23
CA ASN A 79 -7.26 1.34 -9.26
C ASN A 79 -7.22 0.19 -8.25
N LYS A 80 -6.07 -0.47 -8.06
CA LYS A 80 -5.89 -1.50 -7.01
C LYS A 80 -5.83 -0.86 -5.63
N VAL A 81 -5.09 0.24 -5.48
CA VAL A 81 -4.91 0.94 -4.20
C VAL A 81 -6.24 1.37 -3.58
N VAL A 82 -7.17 1.91 -4.37
CA VAL A 82 -8.48 2.37 -3.84
C VAL A 82 -9.39 1.23 -3.38
N GLN A 83 -9.06 -0.03 -3.69
CA GLN A 83 -9.77 -1.22 -3.20
C GLN A 83 -9.18 -1.78 -1.89
N LEU A 84 -8.03 -1.26 -1.44
CA LEU A 84 -7.40 -1.74 -0.21
C LEU A 84 -8.25 -1.36 1.02
N PRO A 85 -8.37 -2.24 2.03
CA PRO A 85 -9.13 -1.93 3.25
C PRO A 85 -8.63 -0.69 4.01
N ASN A 86 -7.35 -0.36 3.86
CA ASN A 86 -6.68 0.79 4.47
C ASN A 86 -6.43 1.93 3.47
N ALA A 87 -7.14 1.96 2.34
CA ALA A 87 -7.07 3.04 1.38
C ALA A 87 -7.43 4.39 2.04
N LYS A 88 -6.52 5.37 1.91
CA LYS A 88 -6.71 6.72 2.45
C LYS A 88 -7.45 7.59 1.41
N PRO A 89 -8.18 8.65 1.84
CA PRO A 89 -8.84 9.58 0.92
C PRO A 89 -7.91 10.12 -0.17
N ILE A 90 -6.64 10.40 0.17
CA ILE A 90 -5.63 10.88 -0.79
C ILE A 90 -5.41 9.93 -1.99
N HIS A 91 -5.60 8.62 -1.81
CA HIS A 91 -5.47 7.67 -2.92
C HIS A 91 -6.61 7.85 -3.95
N LYS A 92 -7.80 8.26 -3.51
CA LYS A 92 -8.93 8.58 -4.41
C LYS A 92 -8.64 9.85 -5.21
N LEU A 93 -8.01 10.85 -4.60
CA LEU A 93 -7.53 12.04 -5.30
C LEU A 93 -6.55 11.64 -6.41
N TYR A 94 -5.50 10.90 -6.08
CA TYR A 94 -4.49 10.51 -7.06
C TYR A 94 -5.05 9.60 -8.15
N TYR A 95 -5.94 8.66 -7.81
CA TYR A 95 -6.61 7.84 -8.83
C TYR A 95 -7.43 8.71 -9.79
N GLY A 96 -8.25 9.62 -9.25
CA GLY A 96 -9.03 10.56 -10.05
C GLY A 96 -8.15 11.43 -10.96
N MET A 97 -7.01 11.90 -10.47
CA MET A 97 -6.04 12.66 -11.27
C MET A 97 -5.43 11.82 -12.40
N MET A 98 -5.08 10.56 -12.15
CA MET A 98 -4.52 9.69 -13.19
C MET A 98 -5.57 9.34 -14.25
N LEU A 99 -6.80 9.03 -13.84
CA LEU A 99 -7.94 8.85 -14.75
C LEU A 99 -8.15 10.08 -15.63
N GLN A 100 -8.17 11.28 -15.04
CA GLN A 100 -8.32 12.53 -15.79
C GLN A 100 -7.17 12.73 -16.78
N ALA A 101 -5.93 12.47 -16.34
CA ALA A 101 -4.75 12.63 -17.18
C ALA A 101 -4.71 11.66 -18.37
N ASN A 102 -5.39 10.52 -18.26
CA ASN A 102 -5.60 9.54 -19.34
C ASN A 102 -6.92 9.76 -20.10
N GLY A 103 -7.58 10.90 -19.93
CA GLY A 103 -8.80 11.28 -20.66
C GLY A 103 -10.10 10.64 -20.14
N LYS A 104 -10.06 9.88 -19.04
CA LYS A 104 -11.23 9.20 -18.44
C LYS A 104 -11.98 10.14 -17.49
N CYS A 105 -12.36 11.32 -17.98
CA CYS A 105 -12.90 12.42 -17.19
C CYS A 105 -14.19 12.08 -16.43
N ASP A 106 -15.08 11.28 -17.03
CA ASP A 106 -16.34 10.88 -16.37
C ASP A 106 -16.10 10.02 -15.14
N ILE A 107 -15.15 9.07 -15.23
CA ILE A 107 -14.76 8.20 -14.12
C ILE A 107 -13.99 9.01 -13.08
N ALA A 108 -13.08 9.89 -13.52
CA ALA A 108 -12.32 10.77 -12.64
C ALA A 108 -13.23 11.62 -11.75
N LYS A 109 -14.28 12.23 -12.33
CA LYS A 109 -15.24 13.06 -11.59
C LYS A 109 -15.89 12.31 -10.43
N ALA A 110 -16.26 11.04 -10.61
CA ALA A 110 -16.84 10.23 -9.55
C ALA A 110 -15.85 10.02 -8.38
N TRP A 111 -14.58 9.70 -8.67
CA TRP A 111 -13.54 9.51 -7.65
C TRP A 111 -13.14 10.80 -6.94
N LEU A 112 -13.04 11.90 -7.66
CA LEU A 112 -12.74 13.21 -7.07
C LEU A 112 -13.88 13.69 -6.16
N ASN A 113 -15.14 13.45 -6.54
CA ASN A 113 -16.28 13.74 -5.67
C ASN A 113 -16.25 12.88 -4.40
N GLN A 114 -15.83 11.61 -4.50
CA GLN A 114 -15.67 10.76 -3.33
C GLN A 114 -14.53 11.25 -2.43
N TYR A 115 -13.41 11.69 -3.00
CA TYR A 115 -12.33 12.32 -2.24
C TYR A 115 -12.81 13.52 -1.44
N VAL A 116 -13.57 14.44 -2.06
CA VAL A 116 -14.12 15.63 -1.37
C VAL A 116 -15.05 15.26 -0.21
N LYS A 117 -15.78 14.13 -0.30
CA LYS A 117 -16.66 13.67 0.78
C LYS A 117 -15.91 13.04 1.95
N ASP A 118 -14.76 12.41 1.67
CA ASP A 118 -14.02 11.61 2.65
C ASP A 118 -12.83 12.37 3.28
N ALA A 119 -12.46 13.53 2.73
CA ALA A 119 -11.37 14.40 3.20
C ALA A 119 -11.83 15.31 4.35
#